data_AF-A0A455UAG7-F1
#
_entry.id   AF-A0A455UAG7-F1
#
_cell.length_a   1.000
_cell.length_b   1.000
_cell.length_c   1.000
_cell.angle_alpha   90.00
_cell.angle_beta   90.00
_cell.angle_gamma   90.00
#
_symmetry.space_group_name_H-M   'P 1'
#
loop_
_entity.id
_entity.type
_entity.pdbx_description
1 polymer ?
#
loop_
_entity_poly.entity_id
_entity_poly.type
_entity_poly.pdbx_seq_one_letter_code
_entity_poly.pdbx_strand_id
1 'polypeptide(L)'
;MIELVEIELGDRVQVGQTELAVTGIIEREADQSGGFGNFNPRLMINTADVEATGLVQEGSRIEFEILAAGPPAALDQVQGLLAELRRDGVEVRDVRVDRPQLGNALQRAESYLGLAGLAAVLLAGVAVAMSTRRYVERHLDTAALLRCFGASQRQLVTIFTLQLMGLALVAAIIGALLGLVGQAVLIWLLVSFLPMTLPPRGSCRWV
;
A
#
# COMPACT_ATOMS: atom_id res chain seq x y z
N MET A 1 -10.18 11.55 24.96
CA MET A 1 -10.82 12.87 24.68
C MET A 1 -11.95 13.18 25.66
N ILE A 2 -12.73 12.18 26.12
CA ILE A 2 -13.68 12.31 27.25
C ILE A 2 -12.97 12.78 28.54
N GLU A 3 -11.72 12.34 28.76
CA GLU A 3 -10.88 12.80 29.88
C GLU A 3 -10.63 14.32 29.92
N LEU A 4 -10.86 15.05 28.82
CA LEU A 4 -10.66 16.50 28.81
C LEU A 4 -11.92 17.28 29.21
N VAL A 5 -13.10 16.65 29.25
CA VAL A 5 -14.39 17.36 29.47
C VAL A 5 -15.29 16.72 30.55
N GLU A 6 -14.97 15.55 31.12
CA GLU A 6 -15.77 14.92 32.23
C GLU A 6 -17.29 14.83 31.94
N ILE A 7 -17.69 14.55 30.70
CA ILE A 7 -19.10 14.40 30.32
C ILE A 7 -19.46 12.91 30.22
N GLU A 8 -20.56 12.51 30.85
CA GLU A 8 -21.11 11.16 30.81
C GLU A 8 -22.30 11.03 29.84
N LEU A 9 -22.66 9.79 29.49
CA LEU A 9 -23.85 9.50 28.69
C LEU A 9 -25.11 9.91 29.46
N GLY A 10 -25.96 10.73 28.84
CA GLY A 10 -27.18 11.26 29.45
C GLY A 10 -27.04 12.66 30.04
N ASP A 11 -25.83 13.21 30.11
CA ASP A 11 -25.61 14.60 30.52
C ASP A 11 -26.19 15.58 29.51
N ARG A 12 -26.49 16.78 30.01
CA ARG A 12 -26.97 17.89 29.20
C ARG A 12 -25.86 18.90 28.98
N VAL A 13 -25.62 19.22 27.71
CA VAL A 13 -24.60 20.16 27.29
C VAL A 13 -25.27 21.34 26.61
N GLN A 14 -24.90 22.55 27.02
CA GLN A 14 -25.36 23.77 26.38
C GLN A 14 -24.58 24.01 25.09
N VAL A 15 -25.29 24.07 23.96
CA VAL A 15 -24.74 24.33 22.63
C VAL A 15 -25.42 25.57 22.07
N GLY A 16 -24.71 26.70 22.12
CA GLY A 16 -25.26 28.00 21.74
C GLY A 16 -26.43 28.41 22.64
N GLN A 17 -27.63 28.48 22.07
CA GLN A 17 -28.86 28.86 22.77
C GLN A 17 -29.72 27.67 23.23
N THR A 18 -29.33 26.44 22.89
CA THR A 18 -30.11 25.23 23.21
C THR A 18 -29.33 24.31 24.15
N GLU A 19 -30.06 23.51 24.92
CA GLU A 19 -29.50 22.45 25.75
C GLU A 19 -29.80 21.09 25.08
N LEU A 20 -28.75 20.32 24.79
CA LEU A 20 -28.85 19.02 24.11
C LEU A 20 -28.37 17.90 25.04
N ALA A 21 -29.03 16.75 24.98
CA ALA A 21 -28.64 15.57 25.74
C ALA A 21 -27.61 14.71 24.98
N VAL A 22 -26.60 14.22 25.68
CA VAL A 22 -25.56 13.35 25.11
C VAL A 22 -26.10 11.92 24.99
N THR A 23 -26.38 11.49 23.77
CA THR A 23 -26.97 10.16 23.48
C THR A 23 -25.94 9.08 23.15
N GLY A 24 -24.72 9.47 22.78
CA GLY A 24 -23.70 8.54 22.33
C GLY A 24 -22.32 9.16 22.30
N ILE A 25 -21.31 8.29 22.33
CA ILE A 25 -19.90 8.66 22.25
C ILE A 25 -19.33 8.03 20.98
N ILE A 26 -18.71 8.85 20.13
CA ILE A 26 -18.03 8.39 18.92
C ILE A 26 -16.55 8.20 19.27
N GLU A 27 -16.09 6.93 19.34
CA GLU A 27 -14.70 6.62 19.67
C GLU A 27 -13.73 6.93 18.53
N ARG A 28 -14.16 6.76 17.28
CA ARG A 28 -13.34 7.02 16.10
C ARG A 28 -14.20 7.52 14.95
N GLU A 29 -13.82 8.68 14.43
CA GLU A 29 -14.40 9.30 13.24
C GLU A 29 -13.64 8.85 11.99
N ALA A 30 -14.36 8.69 10.87
CA ALA A 30 -13.77 8.23 9.61
C ALA A 30 -12.79 9.26 9.00
N ASP A 31 -13.01 10.55 9.26
CA ASP A 31 -12.19 11.68 8.80
C ASP A 31 -11.34 12.30 9.93
N GLN A 32 -10.75 11.47 10.79
CA GLN A 32 -9.73 11.98 11.71
C GLN A 32 -8.46 12.35 10.92
N SER A 33 -8.41 13.59 10.43
CA SER A 33 -7.18 14.21 9.95
C SER A 33 -6.17 14.25 11.11
N GLY A 34 -5.08 13.49 10.98
CA GLY A 34 -4.07 13.28 12.03
C GLY A 34 -3.16 14.48 12.32
N GLY A 35 -3.73 15.69 12.40
CA GLY A 35 -3.02 16.93 12.69
C GLY A 35 -3.24 17.46 14.11
N PHE A 36 -2.52 18.52 14.46
CA PHE A 36 -2.62 19.24 15.73
C PHE A 36 -4.00 19.91 15.99
N GLY A 37 -4.97 19.79 15.06
CA GLY A 37 -6.36 20.26 15.26
C GLY A 37 -7.22 19.32 16.11
N ASN A 38 -6.76 18.11 16.41
CA ASN A 38 -7.47 17.12 17.22
C ASN A 38 -7.52 17.44 18.74
N PHE A 39 -7.06 18.61 19.17
CA PHE A 39 -7.13 19.03 20.58
C PHE A 39 -8.40 19.81 20.93
N ASN A 40 -9.23 20.18 19.95
CA ASN A 40 -10.47 20.88 20.21
C ASN A 40 -11.62 19.87 20.38
N PRO A 41 -12.34 19.83 21.51
CA PRO A 41 -13.51 18.96 21.67
C PRO A 41 -14.55 19.28 20.59
N ARG A 42 -14.99 18.25 19.88
CA ARG A 42 -16.01 18.35 18.82
C ARG A 42 -17.30 17.67 19.28
N LEU A 43 -18.43 18.24 18.86
CA LEU A 43 -19.77 17.72 19.12
C LEU A 43 -20.42 17.43 17.77
N MET A 44 -21.04 16.26 17.65
CA MET A 44 -21.82 15.89 16.47
C MET A 44 -23.30 15.99 16.81
N ILE A 45 -24.00 16.87 16.10
CA ILE A 45 -25.43 17.15 16.32
C ILE A 45 -26.22 16.81 15.06
N ASN A 46 -27.52 16.56 15.23
CA ASN A 46 -28.40 16.37 14.09
C ASN A 46 -28.52 17.69 13.31
N THR A 47 -28.55 17.62 11.98
CA THR A 47 -28.67 18.81 11.13
C THR A 47 -29.95 19.60 11.38
N ALA A 48 -31.04 18.95 11.79
CA ALA A 48 -32.30 19.61 12.13
C ALA A 48 -32.21 20.46 13.41
N ASP A 49 -31.32 20.11 14.34
CA ASP A 49 -31.16 20.85 15.60
C ASP A 49 -30.21 22.05 15.46
N VAL A 50 -29.47 22.15 14.35
CA VAL A 50 -28.48 23.22 14.10
C VAL A 50 -29.14 24.60 14.12
N GLU A 51 -30.30 24.76 13.50
CA GLU A 51 -31.01 26.05 13.47
C GLU A 51 -31.40 26.51 14.88
N ALA A 52 -31.83 25.58 15.74
CA ALA A 52 -32.23 25.89 17.11
C ALA A 52 -31.06 26.40 17.97
N THR A 53 -29.83 25.97 17.68
CA THR A 53 -28.64 26.38 18.46
C THR A 53 -28.31 27.87 18.33
N GLY A 54 -28.79 28.54 17.28
CA GLY A 54 -28.47 29.94 17.00
C GLY A 54 -26.99 30.19 16.69
N LEU A 55 -26.20 29.13 16.42
CA LEU A 55 -24.79 29.21 16.06
C LEU A 55 -24.56 29.61 14.59
N VAL A 56 -25.57 29.37 13.74
CA VAL A 56 -25.57 29.82 12.35
C VAL A 56 -26.12 31.24 12.31
N GLN A 57 -25.20 32.21 12.29
CA GLN A 57 -25.52 33.64 12.22
C GLN A 57 -24.91 34.26 10.97
N GLU A 58 -25.39 35.46 10.61
CA GLU A 58 -24.84 36.23 9.50
C GLU A 58 -23.38 36.58 9.79
N GLY A 59 -22.47 36.15 8.91
CA GLY A 59 -21.01 36.23 9.11
C GLY A 59 -20.36 34.93 9.65
N SER A 60 -21.14 33.89 9.97
CA SER A 60 -20.61 32.57 10.30
C SER A 60 -20.00 31.89 9.06
N ARG A 61 -18.85 31.24 9.24
CA ARG A 61 -18.18 30.47 8.18
C ARG A 61 -18.50 29.00 8.34
N ILE A 62 -19.32 28.47 7.44
CA ILE A 62 -19.75 27.08 7.44
C ILE A 62 -18.97 26.34 6.35
N GLU A 63 -18.40 25.19 6.71
CA GLU A 63 -17.75 24.27 5.78
C GLU A 63 -18.64 23.05 5.60
N PHE A 64 -18.92 22.69 4.34
CA PHE A 64 -19.70 21.51 3.99
C PHE A 64 -18.78 20.47 3.38
N GLU A 65 -18.68 19.33 4.05
CA GLU A 65 -17.87 18.21 3.59
C GLU A 65 -18.76 17.01 3.25
N ILE A 66 -18.49 16.38 2.11
CA ILE A 66 -19.19 15.18 1.67
C ILE A 66 -18.15 14.07 1.51
N LEU A 67 -18.24 13.07 2.36
CA LEU A 67 -17.40 11.87 2.32
C LEU A 67 -18.14 10.78 1.53
N ALA A 68 -17.52 10.27 0.47
CA ALA A 68 -18.07 9.19 -0.35
C ALA A 68 -17.05 8.06 -0.48
N ALA A 69 -17.52 6.81 -0.42
CA ALA A 69 -16.71 5.62 -0.61
C ALA A 69 -17.39 4.67 -1.61
N GLY A 70 -16.62 4.04 -2.49
CA GLY A 70 -17.16 3.14 -3.49
C GLY A 70 -16.11 2.26 -4.16
N PRO A 71 -16.55 1.30 -5.01
CA PRO A 71 -15.63 0.48 -5.80
C PRO A 71 -14.77 1.35 -6.74
N PRO A 72 -13.53 0.93 -7.05
CA PRO A 72 -12.62 1.71 -7.89
C PRO A 72 -13.22 2.04 -9.27
N ALA A 73 -13.95 1.09 -9.87
CA ALA A 73 -14.61 1.30 -11.16
C ALA A 73 -15.72 2.36 -11.14
N ALA A 74 -16.35 2.60 -9.98
CA ALA A 74 -17.34 3.67 -9.81
C ALA A 74 -16.64 5.03 -9.63
N LEU A 75 -15.51 5.08 -8.93
CA LEU A 75 -14.72 6.30 -8.74
C LEU A 75 -14.15 6.81 -10.06
N ASP A 76 -13.70 5.92 -10.94
CA ASP A 76 -13.18 6.30 -12.27
C ASP A 76 -14.24 6.98 -13.14
N GLN A 77 -15.52 6.61 -12.99
CA GLN A 77 -16.64 7.26 -13.71
C GLN A 77 -16.94 8.67 -13.19
N VAL A 78 -16.67 8.93 -11.91
CA VAL A 78 -16.97 10.20 -11.24
C VAL A 78 -15.79 11.16 -11.30
N GLN A 79 -14.58 10.71 -11.67
CA GLN A 79 -13.39 11.56 -11.82
C GLN A 79 -13.60 12.77 -12.75
N GLY A 80 -14.35 12.60 -13.85
CA GLY A 80 -14.66 13.69 -14.78
C GLY A 80 -15.47 14.81 -14.11
N LEU A 81 -16.52 14.43 -13.38
CA LEU A 81 -17.36 15.35 -12.60
C LEU A 81 -16.57 16.02 -11.48
N LEU A 82 -15.71 15.27 -10.78
CA LEU A 82 -14.85 15.81 -9.73
C LEU A 82 -13.85 16.84 -10.29
N ALA A 83 -13.35 16.64 -11.50
CA ALA A 83 -12.46 17.59 -12.16
C ALA A 83 -13.18 18.89 -12.55
N GLU A 84 -14.46 18.82 -12.91
CA GLU A 84 -15.30 20.01 -13.16
C GLU A 84 -15.59 20.75 -11.85
N LEU A 85 -16.01 20.05 -10.79
CA LEU A 85 -16.24 20.64 -9.47
C LEU A 85 -15.00 21.35 -8.90
N ARG A 86 -13.80 20.82 -9.15
CA ARG A 86 -12.53 21.49 -8.78
C ARG A 86 -12.37 22.85 -9.46
N ARG A 87 -12.85 23.02 -10.69
CA ARG A 87 -12.80 24.33 -11.40
C ARG A 87 -13.80 25.32 -10.83
N ASP A 88 -14.92 24.82 -10.31
CA ASP A 88 -15.96 25.63 -9.68
C ASP A 88 -15.63 26.04 -8.24
N GLY A 89 -14.41 25.75 -7.78
CA GLY A 89 -13.90 26.15 -6.46
C GLY A 89 -14.18 25.16 -5.34
N VAL A 90 -14.66 23.95 -5.65
CA VAL A 90 -14.83 22.88 -4.65
C VAL A 90 -13.49 22.21 -4.38
N GLU A 91 -13.10 22.12 -3.11
CA GLU A 91 -11.91 21.36 -2.71
C GLU A 91 -12.24 19.86 -2.75
N VAL A 92 -11.79 19.19 -3.81
CA VAL A 92 -11.94 17.74 -3.93
C VAL A 92 -10.68 17.05 -3.45
N ARG A 93 -10.80 16.41 -2.29
CA ARG A 93 -9.78 15.58 -1.65
C ARG A 93 -9.94 14.10 -2.05
N ASP A 94 -8.89 13.51 -2.60
CA ASP A 94 -8.82 12.09 -2.93
C ASP A 94 -7.61 11.48 -2.22
N VAL A 95 -7.83 10.43 -1.43
CA VAL A 95 -6.77 9.72 -0.68
C VAL A 95 -5.63 9.26 -1.60
N ARG A 96 -5.90 8.98 -2.88
CA ARG A 96 -4.89 8.60 -3.88
C ARG A 96 -4.04 9.79 -4.33
N VAL A 97 -4.59 11.00 -4.30
CA VAL A 97 -3.99 12.22 -4.88
C VAL A 97 -3.43 13.15 -3.80
N ASP A 98 -4.03 13.21 -2.61
CA ASP A 98 -3.73 14.17 -1.54
C ASP A 98 -2.49 13.86 -0.70
N ARG A 99 -1.85 12.71 -0.91
CA ARG A 99 -0.48 12.48 -0.43
C ARG A 99 0.51 12.45 -1.59
N PRO A 100 0.59 13.49 -2.43
CA PRO A 100 1.46 13.47 -3.60
C PRO A 100 2.93 13.40 -3.21
N GLN A 101 3.34 13.90 -2.02
CA GLN A 101 4.72 13.72 -1.57
C GLN A 101 5.03 12.25 -1.27
N LEU A 102 4.09 11.52 -0.65
CA LEU A 102 4.27 10.11 -0.33
C LEU A 102 4.16 9.23 -1.59
N GLY A 103 3.20 9.51 -2.46
CA GLY A 103 3.05 8.83 -3.75
C GLY A 103 4.27 9.00 -4.66
N ASN A 104 4.77 10.22 -4.82
CA ASN A 104 5.98 10.48 -5.61
C ASN A 104 7.24 9.90 -4.97
N ALA A 105 7.31 9.80 -3.63
CA ALA A 105 8.41 9.13 -2.95
C ALA A 105 8.36 7.61 -3.16
N LEU A 106 7.18 7.00 -3.06
CA LEU A 106 6.97 5.56 -3.30
C LEU A 106 7.24 5.19 -4.76
N GLN A 107 6.76 5.98 -5.73
CA GLN A 107 7.02 5.74 -7.15
C GLN A 107 8.51 5.83 -7.50
N ARG A 108 9.22 6.80 -6.89
CA ARG A 108 10.68 6.90 -7.01
C ARG A 108 11.39 5.71 -6.38
N ALA A 109 10.97 5.29 -5.18
CA ALA A 109 11.51 4.12 -4.51
C ALA A 109 11.28 2.85 -5.35
N GLU A 110 10.10 2.66 -5.92
CA GLU A 110 9.78 1.54 -6.81
C GLU A 110 10.69 1.57 -8.05
N SER A 111 10.89 2.74 -8.66
CA SER A 111 11.78 2.89 -9.82
C SER A 111 13.23 2.54 -9.46
N TYR A 112 13.73 3.00 -8.31
CA TYR A 112 15.08 2.65 -7.84
C TYR A 112 15.21 1.16 -7.50
N LEU A 113 14.21 0.55 -6.87
CA LEU A 113 14.18 -0.88 -6.58
C LEU A 113 14.13 -1.71 -7.86
N GLY A 114 13.36 -1.26 -8.86
CA GLY A 114 13.32 -1.87 -10.19
C GLY A 114 14.67 -1.81 -10.90
N LEU A 115 15.32 -0.64 -10.90
CA LEU A 115 16.67 -0.46 -11.47
C LEU A 115 17.72 -1.31 -10.74
N ALA A 116 17.66 -1.34 -9.40
CA ALA A 116 18.54 -2.18 -8.59
C ALA A 116 18.31 -3.68 -8.87
N GLY A 117 17.05 -4.10 -9.03
CA GLY A 117 16.69 -5.46 -9.42
C GLY A 117 17.24 -5.84 -10.79
N LEU A 118 17.10 -4.97 -11.79
CA LEU A 118 17.68 -5.18 -13.12
C LEU A 118 19.21 -5.29 -13.06
N ALA A 119 19.87 -4.41 -12.30
CA ALA A 119 21.32 -4.49 -12.10
C ALA A 119 21.75 -5.81 -11.44
N ALA A 120 21.03 -6.26 -10.43
CA ALA A 120 21.28 -7.54 -9.77
C ALA A 120 21.13 -8.73 -10.73
N VAL A 121 20.08 -8.73 -11.57
CA VAL A 121 19.86 -9.77 -12.60
C VAL A 121 21.00 -9.78 -13.62
N LEU A 122 21.45 -8.61 -14.08
CA LEU A 122 22.58 -8.51 -15.01
C LEU A 122 23.87 -9.07 -14.39
N LEU A 123 24.18 -8.69 -13.14
CA LEU A 123 25.36 -9.20 -12.42
C LEU A 123 25.28 -10.71 -12.21
N ALA A 124 24.11 -11.24 -11.86
CA ALA A 124 23.89 -12.68 -11.75
C ALA A 124 24.12 -13.39 -13.09
N GLY A 125 23.62 -12.84 -14.20
CA GLY A 125 23.86 -13.37 -15.54
C GLY A 125 25.35 -13.43 -15.91
N VAL A 126 26.11 -12.37 -15.61
CA VAL A 126 27.58 -12.35 -15.82
C VAL A 126 28.28 -13.40 -14.96
N ALA A 127 27.90 -13.54 -13.68
CA ALA A 127 28.47 -14.55 -12.80
C ALA A 127 28.20 -15.98 -13.30
N VAL A 128 26.98 -16.26 -13.79
CA VAL A 128 26.62 -17.55 -14.39
C VAL A 128 27.42 -17.80 -15.66
N ALA A 129 27.56 -16.81 -16.54
CA ALA A 129 28.36 -16.94 -17.76
C ALA A 129 29.83 -17.25 -17.46
N MET A 130 30.44 -16.53 -16.51
CA MET A 130 31.83 -16.78 -16.09
C MET A 130 32.01 -18.16 -15.46
N SER A 131 31.08 -18.57 -14.59
CA SER A 131 31.12 -19.87 -13.93
C SER A 131 30.97 -21.01 -14.93
N THR A 132 30.05 -20.86 -15.89
CA THR A 132 29.83 -21.84 -16.96
C THR A 132 31.04 -21.95 -17.86
N ARG A 133 31.63 -20.81 -18.29
CA ARG A 133 32.84 -20.80 -19.10
C ARG A 133 33.99 -21.53 -18.41
N ARG A 134 34.24 -21.22 -17.13
CA ARG A 134 35.27 -21.90 -16.32
C ARG A 134 35.02 -23.39 -16.15
N TYR A 135 33.75 -23.80 -16.05
CA TYR A 135 33.36 -25.21 -15.98
C TYR A 135 33.67 -25.94 -17.29
N VAL A 136 33.30 -25.35 -18.43
CA VAL A 136 33.57 -25.90 -19.77
C VAL A 136 35.07 -26.01 -20.01
N GLU A 137 35.85 -24.94 -19.72
CA GLU A 137 37.30 -24.92 -19.91
C GLU A 137 38.01 -26.06 -19.16
N ARG A 138 37.57 -26.40 -17.94
CA ARG A 138 38.13 -27.53 -17.17
C ARG A 138 37.76 -28.91 -17.70
N HIS A 139 36.67 -29.04 -18.45
CA HIS A 139 36.19 -30.32 -18.98
C HIS A 139 36.53 -30.52 -20.47
N LEU A 140 37.33 -29.63 -21.06
CA LEU A 140 37.77 -29.74 -22.45
C LEU A 140 38.63 -30.99 -22.70
N ASP A 141 39.49 -31.37 -21.77
CA ASP A 141 40.35 -32.55 -21.91
C ASP A 141 39.53 -33.85 -21.91
N THR A 142 38.55 -33.95 -21.01
CA THR A 142 37.61 -35.08 -20.97
C THR A 142 36.76 -35.14 -22.24
N ALA A 143 36.34 -33.99 -22.75
CA ALA A 143 35.62 -33.89 -24.02
C ALA A 143 36.48 -34.31 -25.22
N ALA A 144 37.77 -33.98 -25.21
CA ALA A 144 38.72 -34.39 -26.25
C ALA A 144 38.92 -35.92 -26.25
N LEU A 145 39.06 -36.55 -25.08
CA LEU A 145 39.14 -38.00 -24.94
C LEU A 145 37.88 -38.69 -25.47
N LEU A 146 36.69 -38.21 -25.11
CA LEU A 146 35.42 -38.74 -25.61
C LEU A 146 35.30 -38.61 -27.15
N ARG A 147 35.79 -37.51 -27.73
CA ARG A 147 35.88 -37.34 -29.19
C ARG A 147 36.85 -38.32 -29.83
N CYS A 148 38.00 -38.59 -29.23
CA CYS A 148 38.94 -39.61 -29.71
C CYS A 148 38.32 -41.02 -29.71
N PHE A 149 37.42 -41.31 -28.75
CA PHE A 149 36.63 -42.54 -28.72
C PHE A 149 35.44 -42.56 -29.70
N GLY A 150 35.28 -41.55 -30.55
CA GLY A 150 34.25 -41.52 -31.61
C GLY A 150 32.96 -40.80 -31.23
N ALA A 151 32.89 -40.10 -30.09
CA ALA A 151 31.73 -39.31 -29.73
C ALA A 151 31.54 -38.12 -30.70
N SER A 152 30.32 -37.96 -31.20
CA SER A 152 29.97 -36.86 -32.10
C SER A 152 29.88 -35.52 -31.33
N GLN A 153 30.19 -34.41 -32.01
CA GLN A 153 30.09 -33.07 -31.42
C GLN A 153 28.68 -32.76 -30.87
N ARG A 154 27.65 -33.27 -31.55
CA ARG A 154 26.25 -33.09 -31.13
C ARG A 154 25.98 -33.78 -29.80
N GLN A 155 26.46 -35.00 -29.59
CA GLN A 155 26.28 -35.73 -28.33
C GLN A 155 26.90 -35.00 -27.14
N LEU A 156 28.11 -34.45 -27.30
CA LEU A 156 28.76 -33.65 -26.25
C LEU A 156 27.92 -32.41 -25.89
N VAL A 157 27.51 -31.64 -26.89
CA VAL A 157 26.71 -30.42 -26.67
C VAL A 157 25.38 -30.76 -25.99
N THR A 158 24.73 -31.86 -26.37
CA THR A 158 23.47 -32.30 -25.74
C THR A 158 23.66 -32.67 -24.28
N ILE A 159 24.71 -33.44 -23.94
CA ILE A 159 24.98 -33.84 -22.55
C ILE A 159 25.26 -32.62 -21.67
N PHE A 160 26.15 -31.72 -22.10
CA PHE A 160 26.48 -30.52 -21.32
C PHE A 160 25.28 -29.58 -21.19
N THR A 161 24.50 -29.39 -22.25
CA THR A 161 23.28 -28.58 -22.20
C THR A 161 22.26 -29.16 -21.22
N LEU A 162 22.03 -30.49 -21.24
CA LEU A 162 21.14 -31.15 -20.29
C LEU A 162 21.61 -30.99 -18.84
N GLN A 163 22.92 -31.13 -18.59
CA GLN A 163 23.47 -30.95 -17.25
C GLN A 163 23.29 -29.52 -16.74
N LEU A 164 23.56 -28.51 -17.58
CA LEU A 164 23.36 -27.10 -17.24
C LEU A 164 21.87 -26.77 -17.05
N MET A 165 21.00 -27.34 -17.89
CA MET A 165 19.55 -27.15 -17.78
C MET A 165 19.00 -27.75 -16.48
N GLY A 166 19.47 -28.94 -16.09
CA GLY A 166 19.13 -29.54 -14.80
C GLY A 166 19.59 -28.70 -13.62
N LEU A 167 20.83 -28.18 -13.66
CA LEU A 167 21.35 -27.30 -12.63
C LEU A 167 20.56 -25.98 -12.55
N ALA A 168 20.22 -25.39 -13.70
CA ALA A 168 19.41 -24.17 -13.76
C ALA A 168 18.00 -24.39 -13.17
N LEU A 169 17.39 -25.55 -13.40
CA LEU A 169 16.08 -25.89 -12.86
C LEU A 169 16.12 -26.03 -11.32
N VAL A 170 17.12 -26.71 -10.78
CA VAL A 170 17.32 -26.82 -9.33
C VAL A 170 17.59 -25.45 -8.72
N ALA A 171 18.46 -24.64 -9.33
CA ALA A 171 18.75 -23.29 -8.87
C ALA A 171 17.50 -22.38 -8.90
N ALA A 172 16.67 -22.49 -9.93
CA ALA A 172 15.41 -21.75 -10.03
C ALA A 172 14.41 -22.13 -8.93
N ILE A 173 14.27 -23.43 -8.62
CA ILE A 173 13.40 -23.89 -7.54
C ILE A 173 13.88 -23.34 -6.19
N ILE A 174 15.18 -23.45 -5.91
CA ILE A 174 15.77 -22.94 -4.67
C ILE A 174 15.61 -21.41 -4.59
N GLY A 175 15.87 -20.69 -5.69
CA GLY A 175 15.69 -19.24 -5.76
C GLY A 175 14.24 -18.80 -5.53
N ALA A 176 13.28 -19.50 -6.12
CA ALA A 176 11.85 -19.23 -5.90
C ALA A 176 11.43 -19.46 -4.45
N LEU A 177 11.89 -20.56 -3.83
CA LEU A 177 11.65 -20.82 -2.40
C LEU A 177 12.25 -19.74 -1.51
N LEU A 178 13.49 -19.32 -1.77
CA LEU A 178 14.13 -18.23 -1.02
C LEU A 178 13.39 -16.91 -1.20
N GLY A 179 12.88 -16.62 -2.41
CA GLY A 179 12.06 -15.43 -2.68
C GLY A 179 10.76 -15.42 -1.88
N LEU A 180 10.05 -16.55 -1.85
CA LEU A 180 8.81 -16.71 -1.07
C LEU A 180 9.06 -16.53 0.44
N VAL A 181 10.13 -17.13 0.96
CA VAL A 181 10.52 -16.96 2.36
C VAL A 181 10.89 -15.51 2.65
N GLY A 182 11.65 -14.86 1.77
CA GLY A 182 11.98 -13.44 1.88
C GLY A 182 10.74 -12.54 1.93
N GLN A 183 9.77 -12.79 1.06
CA GLN A 183 8.48 -12.07 1.08
C GLN A 183 7.73 -12.29 2.40
N ALA A 184 7.66 -13.52 2.89
CA ALA A 184 6.99 -13.84 4.15
C ALA A 184 7.65 -13.14 5.35
N VAL A 185 8.99 -13.16 5.41
CA VAL A 185 9.77 -12.49 6.46
C VAL A 185 9.56 -10.97 6.41
N LEU A 186 9.56 -10.38 5.20
CA LEU A 186 9.31 -8.94 5.04
C LEU A 186 7.93 -8.53 5.57
N ILE A 187 6.90 -9.30 5.24
CA ILE A 187 5.53 -9.06 5.74
C ILE A 187 5.49 -9.18 7.26
N TRP A 188 6.10 -10.23 7.82
CA TRP A 188 6.14 -10.44 9.27
C TRP A 188 6.83 -9.29 10.01
N LEU A 189 7.93 -8.80 9.46
CA LEU A 189 8.67 -7.66 10.01
C LEU A 189 7.82 -6.38 9.90
N LEU A 190 7.19 -6.14 8.75
CA LEU A 190 6.32 -4.97 8.54
C LEU A 190 5.14 -4.94 9.52
N VAL A 191 4.47 -6.07 9.76
CA VAL A 191 3.36 -6.19 10.72
C VAL A 191 3.84 -5.94 12.16
N SER A 192 5.06 -6.36 12.50
CA SER A 192 5.63 -6.09 13.83
C SER A 192 5.98 -4.61 14.04
N PHE A 193 6.30 -3.87 12.96
CA PHE A 193 6.64 -2.44 13.02
C PHE A 193 5.46 -1.49 12.75
N LEU A 194 4.34 -1.97 12.20
CA LEU A 194 3.10 -1.19 12.10
C LEU A 194 2.24 -1.46 13.35
N PRO A 195 2.19 -0.54 14.34
CA PRO A 195 1.16 -0.53 15.36
C PRO A 195 -0.17 -0.05 14.74
N MET A 196 -0.67 -0.79 13.76
CA MET A 196 -2.00 -0.60 13.23
C MET A 196 -2.72 -1.92 13.40
N THR A 197 -3.44 -2.01 14.50
CA THR A 197 -4.64 -2.84 14.60
C THR A 197 -5.55 -2.42 13.43
N LEU A 198 -5.37 -3.04 12.26
CA LEU A 198 -6.38 -3.06 11.22
C LEU A 198 -7.53 -3.85 11.83
N PRO A 199 -8.66 -3.21 12.18
CA PRO A 199 -9.80 -3.97 12.67
C PRO A 199 -10.17 -4.99 11.59
N PRO A 200 -10.48 -6.23 11.97
CA PRO A 200 -10.96 -7.22 11.03
C PRO A 200 -12.17 -6.62 10.33
N ARG A 201 -12.09 -6.49 8.99
CA ARG A 201 -13.18 -6.23 8.04
C ARG A 201 -14.55 -6.34 8.71
N GLY A 202 -14.99 -5.23 9.31
CA GLY A 202 -16.26 -5.15 9.98
C GLY A 202 -17.32 -5.26 8.91
N SER A 203 -18.07 -6.35 8.92
CA SER A 203 -19.27 -6.55 8.13
C SER A 203 -20.39 -5.62 8.63
N CYS A 204 -20.19 -4.31 8.56
CA CYS A 204 -21.23 -3.32 8.80
C CYS A 204 -21.71 -2.81 7.44
N ARG A 205 -22.55 -3.66 6.85
CA ARG A 205 -23.51 -3.31 5.81
C ARG A 205 -24.56 -2.44 6.49
N TRP A 206 -24.50 -1.12 6.29
CA TRP A 206 -25.57 -0.22 6.74
C TRP A 206 -26.47 0.18 5.57
N VAL A 207 -27.74 -0.17 5.78
CA VAL A 207 -28.94 0.53 5.30
C VAL A 207 -29.11 1.80 6.11
#